data_AF-A0A961C1R8-F1
#
_entry.id   AF-A0A961C1R8-F1
#
_cell.length_a   1.000
_cell.length_b   1.000
_cell.length_c   1.000
_cell.angle_alpha   90.00
_cell.angle_beta   90.00
_cell.angle_gamma   90.00
#
_symmetry.space_group_name_H-M   'P 1'
#
loop_
_entity.id
_entity.type
_entity.pdbx_description
1 polymer ?
#
loop_
_entity_poly.entity_id
_entity_poly.type
_entity_poly.pdbx_seq_one_letter_code
_entity_poly.pdbx_strand_id
1 'polypeptide(L)'
;MASAAFRQSILLTAATDEVRGRLQGVFIVVVAGGPRIADVLHGGAADKLGAAPVTIAGGLLVIALMPIAVARVPAFWRYDVRSGL
;
A
#
# COMPACT_ATOMS: atom_id res chain seq x y z
N MET A 1 -6.82 7.17 11.90
CA MET A 1 -6.24 8.43 11.37
C MET A 1 -4.70 8.48 11.49
N ALA A 2 -4.09 7.92 12.53
CA ALA A 2 -2.62 7.93 12.71
C ALA A 2 -1.81 7.44 11.49
N SER A 3 -2.14 6.28 10.91
CA SER A 3 -1.42 5.74 9.73
C SER A 3 -1.46 6.66 8.50
N ALA A 4 -2.58 7.34 8.27
CA ALA A 4 -2.71 8.28 7.16
C ALA A 4 -1.84 9.53 7.39
N ALA A 5 -1.84 10.06 8.63
CA ALA A 5 -1.01 11.19 9.01
C ALA A 5 0.48 10.89 8.81
N PHE A 6 0.98 9.72 9.24
CA PHE A 6 2.37 9.33 9.06
C PHE A 6 2.79 9.24 7.58
N ARG A 7 1.97 8.60 6.73
CA ARG A 7 2.27 8.48 5.30
C ARG A 7 2.26 9.84 4.60
N GLN A 8 1.32 10.71 4.98
CA GLN A 8 1.27 12.08 4.47
C GLN A 8 2.53 12.86 4.86
N SER A 9 2.95 12.79 6.12
CA SER A 9 4.17 13.44 6.59
C SER A 9 5.39 12.94 5.83
N ILE A 10 5.57 11.62 5.70
CA ILE A 10 6.68 11.04 4.92
C ILE A 10 6.68 11.57 3.48
N LEU A 11 5.53 11.59 2.81
CA LEU A 11 5.43 12.07 1.43
C LEU A 11 5.81 13.55 1.33
N LEU A 12 5.30 14.40 2.23
CA LEU A 12 5.58 15.83 2.22
C LEU A 12 7.05 16.14 2.53
N THR A 13 7.69 15.39 3.41
CA THR A 13 9.09 15.61 3.81
C THR A 13 10.09 15.00 2.83
N ALA A 14 9.77 13.87 2.19
CA ALA A 14 10.71 13.15 1.32
C ALA A 14 10.60 13.53 -0.16
N ALA A 15 9.48 14.09 -0.61
CA ALA A 15 9.28 14.46 -2.01
C ALA A 15 9.77 15.89 -2.31
N THR A 16 10.61 16.03 -3.34
CA THR A 16 10.93 17.33 -3.93
C THR A 16 9.70 17.97 -4.56
N ASP A 17 9.71 19.30 -4.68
CA ASP A 17 8.56 20.06 -5.18
C ASP A 17 8.14 19.64 -6.61
N GLU A 18 9.10 19.26 -7.46
CA GLU A 18 8.79 18.90 -8.86
C GLU A 18 7.97 17.61 -8.99
N VAL A 19 8.09 16.68 -8.03
CA VAL A 19 7.40 15.37 -8.07
C VAL A 19 6.26 15.25 -7.06
N ARG A 20 6.14 16.19 -6.11
CA ARG A 20 5.17 16.11 -5.01
C ARG A 20 3.74 15.94 -5.49
N GLY A 21 3.31 16.70 -6.49
CA GLY A 21 1.95 16.58 -7.04
C GLY A 21 1.67 15.20 -7.66
N ARG A 22 2.63 14.64 -8.38
CA ARG A 22 2.53 13.29 -8.97
C ARG A 22 2.49 12.21 -7.90
N LEU A 23 3.34 12.32 -6.87
CA LEU A 23 3.37 11.37 -5.76
C LEU A 23 2.09 11.44 -4.90
N GLN A 24 1.52 12.62 -4.68
CA GLN A 24 0.21 12.76 -4.03
C GLN A 24 -0.91 12.10 -4.86
N GLY A 25 -0.88 12.27 -6.19
CA GLY A 25 -1.78 11.55 -7.09
C GLY A 25 -1.67 10.03 -6.94
N VAL A 26 -0.44 9.49 -6.93
CA VAL A 26 -0.18 8.06 -6.70
C VAL A 26 -0.70 7.62 -5.33
N PHE A 27 -0.48 8.42 -4.28
CA PHE A 27 -0.98 8.12 -2.94
C PHE A 27 -2.51 8.00 -2.92
N ILE A 28 -3.23 8.94 -3.55
CA ILE A 28 -4.69 8.88 -3.63
C ILE A 28 -5.16 7.67 -4.43
N VAL A 29 -4.56 7.39 -5.58
CA VAL A 29 -4.90 6.22 -6.39
C VAL A 29 -4.78 4.93 -5.57
N VAL A 30 -3.70 4.77 -4.80
CA VAL A 30 -3.48 3.57 -3.99
C VAL A 30 -4.44 3.51 -2.79
N VAL A 31 -4.57 4.60 -2.02
CA VAL A 31 -5.33 4.59 -0.75
C VAL A 31 -6.83 4.59 -0.95
N ALA A 32 -7.32 5.37 -1.92
CA ALA A 32 -8.74 5.40 -2.24
C ALA A 32 -9.13 4.26 -3.18
N GLY A 33 -8.27 3.92 -4.15
CA GLY A 33 -8.57 2.91 -5.18
C GLY A 33 -8.39 1.47 -4.71
N GLY A 34 -7.36 1.18 -3.90
CA GLY A 34 -7.07 -0.18 -3.43
C GLY A 34 -8.28 -0.88 -2.78
N PRO A 35 -8.95 -0.27 -1.79
CA PRO A 35 -10.16 -0.84 -1.20
C PRO A 35 -11.28 -1.08 -2.21
N ARG A 36 -11.43 -0.26 -3.26
CA ARG A 36 -12.49 -0.42 -4.27
C ARG A 36 -12.25 -1.63 -5.16
N ILE A 37 -11.00 -1.87 -5.53
CA ILE A 37 -10.63 -3.10 -6.23
C ILE A 37 -10.90 -4.31 -5.32
N ALA A 38 -10.56 -4.20 -4.03
CA ALA A 38 -10.85 -5.25 -3.06
C ALA A 38 -12.36 -5.50 -2.91
N ASP A 39 -13.19 -4.46 -2.87
CA ASP A 39 -14.65 -4.56 -2.79
C ASP A 39 -15.21 -5.39 -3.94
N VAL A 40 -14.76 -5.13 -5.19
CA VAL A 40 -15.20 -5.88 -6.38
C VAL A 40 -14.76 -7.34 -6.30
N LEU A 41 -13.50 -7.60 -5.94
CA LEU A 41 -12.96 -8.95 -5.86
C LEU A 41 -13.61 -9.76 -4.72
N HIS A 42 -13.73 -9.17 -3.54
CA HIS A 42 -14.34 -9.84 -2.38
C HIS A 42 -15.83 -10.02 -2.59
N GLY A 43 -16.54 -8.98 -3.05
CA GLY A 43 -17.98 -9.07 -3.33
C GLY A 43 -18.30 -10.11 -4.40
N GLY A 44 -17.56 -10.08 -5.52
CA GLY A 44 -17.77 -11.04 -6.62
C GLY A 44 -17.42 -12.49 -6.25
N ALA A 45 -16.37 -12.70 -5.46
CA ALA A 45 -15.99 -14.04 -5.03
C ALA A 45 -16.83 -14.57 -3.85
N ALA A 46 -17.27 -13.69 -2.95
CA ALA A 46 -18.03 -14.05 -1.75
C ALA A 46 -19.40 -14.63 -2.10
N ASP A 47 -20.00 -14.25 -3.22
CA ASP A 47 -21.25 -14.83 -3.72
C ASP A 47 -21.17 -16.36 -3.89
N LYS A 48 -20.01 -16.86 -4.37
CA LYS A 48 -19.80 -18.28 -4.65
C LYS A 48 -19.09 -19.03 -3.53
N LEU A 49 -18.17 -18.37 -2.85
CA LEU A 49 -17.25 -19.01 -1.90
C LEU A 49 -17.58 -18.66 -0.43
N GLY A 50 -18.41 -17.65 -0.18
CA GLY A 50 -18.70 -17.12 1.14
C GLY A 50 -17.69 -16.05 1.59
N ALA A 51 -18.14 -15.14 2.46
CA ALA A 51 -17.35 -13.98 2.88
C ALA A 51 -16.09 -14.33 3.69
N ALA A 52 -16.20 -15.28 4.62
CA ALA A 52 -15.09 -15.65 5.51
C ALA A 52 -13.87 -16.22 4.76
N PRO A 53 -14.00 -17.26 3.90
CA PRO A 53 -12.83 -17.81 3.21
C PRO A 53 -12.23 -16.82 2.21
N VAL A 54 -13.04 -16.00 1.54
CA VAL A 54 -12.55 -14.97 0.60
C VAL A 54 -11.73 -13.90 1.34
N THR A 55 -12.20 -13.45 2.50
CA THR A 55 -11.48 -12.48 3.32
C THR A 55 -10.15 -13.06 3.85
N ILE A 56 -10.14 -14.32 4.29
CA ILE A 56 -8.93 -14.99 4.73
C ILE A 56 -7.93 -15.11 3.57
N ALA A 57 -8.38 -15.53 2.39
CA ALA A 57 -7.54 -15.61 1.20
C ALA A 57 -6.93 -14.24 0.83
N GLY A 58 -7.71 -13.16 0.89
CA GLY A 58 -7.21 -11.80 0.69
C GLY A 58 -6.13 -11.41 1.69
N GLY A 59 -6.34 -11.71 2.98
CA GLY A 59 -5.35 -11.47 4.03
C GLY A 59 -4.05 -12.25 3.81
N LEU A 60 -4.14 -13.55 3.48
CA LEU A 60 -2.98 -14.38 3.16
C LEU A 60 -2.21 -13.84 1.94
N LEU A 61 -2.92 -13.36 0.93
CA LEU A 61 -2.32 -12.75 -0.25
C LEU A 61 -1.56 -11.47 0.10
N VAL A 62 -2.08 -10.62 1.00
CA VAL A 62 -1.35 -9.44 1.50
C VAL A 62 -0.08 -9.86 2.25
N ILE A 63 -0.19 -10.85 3.15
CA ILE A 63 0.95 -11.37 3.91
C ILE A 63 2.04 -11.91 2.98
N ALA A 64 1.68 -12.57 1.88
CA ALA A 64 2.62 -13.11 0.90
C ALA A 64 3.21 -12.02 -0.03
N LEU A 65 2.39 -11.08 -0.51
CA LEU A 65 2.84 -10.05 -1.45
C LEU A 65 3.69 -8.96 -0.80
N MET A 66 3.48 -8.65 0.48
CA MET A 66 4.27 -7.65 1.21
C MET A 66 5.78 -7.95 1.20
N PRO A 67 6.27 -9.12 1.64
CA PRO A 67 7.69 -9.43 1.60
C PRO A 67 8.23 -9.50 0.18
N ILE A 68 7.41 -9.91 -0.81
CA ILE A 68 7.81 -9.88 -2.22
C ILE A 68 8.04 -8.42 -2.66
N ALA A 69 7.14 -7.49 -2.33
CA ALA A 69 7.30 -6.08 -2.65
C ALA A 69 8.56 -5.48 -1.98
N VAL A 70 8.80 -5.80 -0.72
CA VAL A 70 9.99 -5.37 0.02
C VAL A 70 11.26 -5.95 -0.63
N ALA A 71 11.30 -7.24 -0.94
CA ALA A 71 12.42 -7.90 -1.61
C ALA A 71 12.73 -7.30 -3.00
N ARG A 72 11.71 -6.83 -3.72
CA ARG A 72 11.86 -6.25 -5.07
C ARG A 72 12.34 -4.80 -5.08
N VAL A 73 12.34 -4.10 -3.95
CA VAL A 73 12.78 -2.71 -3.86
C VAL A 73 13.97 -2.63 -2.89
N PRO A 74 15.22 -2.75 -3.40
CA PRO A 74 16.42 -2.80 -2.57
C PRO A 74 16.62 -1.58 -1.67
N ALA A 75 16.02 -0.44 -2.03
CA ALA A 75 16.04 0.77 -1.22
C ALA A 75 15.45 0.56 0.17
N PHE A 76 14.45 -0.30 0.34
CA PHE A 76 13.89 -0.61 1.67
C PHE A 76 14.86 -1.40 2.55
N TRP A 77 15.65 -2.29 1.97
CA TRP A 77 16.65 -3.08 2.70
C TRP A 77 17.89 -2.27 3.07
N ARG A 78 18.24 -1.29 2.24
CA ARG A 78 19.42 -0.44 2.40
C ARG A 78 19.14 0.83 3.20
N TYR A 79 17.89 1.03 3.64
CA TYR A 79 17.51 2.19 4.43
C TYR A 79 18.22 2.17 5.79
N ASP A 80 19.16 3.09 5.99
CA ASP A 80 19.82 3.34 7.27
C ASP A 80 19.55 4.80 7.66
N VAL A 81 18.99 5.00 8.86
CA VAL A 81 18.68 6.33 9.40
C VAL A 81 19.97 7.14 9.63
N ARG A 82 21.11 6.48 9.75
CA ARG A 82 22.41 7.13 10.01
C ARG A 82 23.11 7.66 8.75
N SER A 83 22.76 7.19 7.55
CA SER A 83 23.40 7.60 6.29
C SER A 83 22.70 8.76 5.60
N GLY A 84 22.12 9.68 6.38
CA GLY A 84 21.32 10.82 5.94
C GLY A 84 21.81 11.44 4.63
N LEU A 85 21.02 11.23 3.57
CA LEU A 85 20.86 12.19 2.49
C LEU A 85 19.85 13.24 2.93
#